data_AF-A0A8H9I020-F1
#
_entry.id   AF-A0A8H9I020-F1
#
_cell.length_a   1.000
_cell.length_b   1.000
_cell.length_c   1.000
_cell.angle_alpha   90.00
_cell.angle_beta   90.00
_cell.angle_gamma   90.00
#
_symmetry.space_group_name_H-M   'P 1'
#
loop_
_entity.id
_entity.type
_entity.pdbx_description
1 polymer ?
#
loop_
_entity_poly.entity_id
_entity_poly.type
_entity_poly.pdbx_seq_one_letter_code
_entity_poly.pdbx_strand_id
1 'polypeptide(L)'
;MGTVRSWATEVEFLLPGGRRKVRPDGVWQAPEIGVPVLMVEVNRSTMAPADVAAKFPRYRELFRTRVRDNDPALADREPADRTVHWWRRTWPGHTRAGYPPVALVVTDAGPVALANRQQAVADLSADCWRGRWCREVRDYNDDGWREYDDAVPIVATTLELLAEHGPLGPVWWRFGRSGRHSLIEALENPNNRAAYDLRQAAREDEEHKAHQELMDSLVCIDCGDVPEQESTWEYGRQGQVEWTRRPGGRCWPCHQDREERLEREAEEQLEAARTANAVLYLDGLILPGGAARSGELPHEAAAHHLLAQTGLSRRLTHVLAVDYTPPTATWSASTSSSTVASPTAAPPAPASSPSVSWVGPWPPPRPPASPTPSPAVPSRSSSTVREPPEGRGSRSPNR
;
A
#
# COMPACT_ATOMS: atom_id res chain seq x y z
N MET A 1 23.10 -43.87 -0.24
CA MET A 1 23.28 -43.65 1.21
C MET A 1 24.71 -43.20 1.45
N GLY A 2 24.94 -41.93 1.81
CA GLY A 2 26.25 -41.42 2.21
C GLY A 2 26.59 -41.91 3.62
N THR A 3 27.82 -42.40 3.82
CA THR A 3 28.27 -42.97 5.09
C THR A 3 28.62 -41.87 6.10
N VAL A 4 27.87 -41.80 7.21
CA VAL A 4 28.16 -41.02 8.44
C VAL A 4 29.48 -41.50 9.05
N ARG A 5 30.63 -41.01 8.58
CA ARG A 5 31.94 -41.65 8.85
C ARG A 5 32.91 -40.93 9.77
N SER A 6 32.57 -39.77 10.35
CA SER A 6 33.37 -39.25 11.46
C SER A 6 32.51 -38.55 12.50
N TRP A 7 32.34 -39.25 13.63
CA TRP A 7 31.91 -38.68 14.90
C TRP A 7 33.11 -38.70 15.84
N ALA A 8 33.37 -37.58 16.51
CA ALA A 8 34.39 -37.49 17.56
C ALA A 8 33.76 -36.91 18.82
N THR A 9 33.96 -37.56 19.96
CA THR A 9 33.60 -37.02 21.27
C THR A 9 34.79 -36.34 21.90
N GLU A 10 34.54 -35.51 22.91
CA GLU A 10 35.57 -34.95 23.78
C GLU A 10 36.62 -34.07 23.09
N VAL A 11 36.32 -33.52 21.92
CA VAL A 11 37.24 -32.67 21.17
C VAL A 11 37.43 -31.34 21.89
N GLU A 12 38.67 -30.99 22.24
CA GLU A 12 39.00 -29.72 22.85
C GLU A 12 39.55 -28.73 21.83
N PHE A 13 38.95 -27.54 21.76
CA PHE A 13 39.45 -26.42 20.99
C PHE A 13 39.98 -25.32 21.91
N LEU A 14 41.22 -24.88 21.65
CA LEU A 14 41.83 -23.78 22.37
C LEU A 14 41.39 -22.45 21.76
N LEU A 15 40.91 -21.54 22.61
CA LEU A 15 40.69 -20.15 22.22
C LEU A 15 42.03 -19.41 22.08
N PRO A 16 42.06 -18.29 21.34
CA PRO A 16 43.23 -17.41 21.26
C PRO A 16 43.80 -17.09 22.64
N GLY A 17 45.13 -17.21 22.79
CA GLY A 17 45.82 -17.08 24.08
C GLY A 17 45.90 -18.36 24.92
N GLY A 18 45.34 -19.49 24.45
CA GLY A 18 45.62 -20.85 24.94
C GLY A 18 45.07 -21.22 26.33
N ARG A 19 44.53 -20.25 27.08
CA ARG A 19 44.07 -20.44 28.47
C ARG A 19 42.63 -20.93 28.59
N ARG A 20 41.80 -20.69 27.59
CA ARG A 20 40.37 -21.03 27.61
C ARG A 20 40.08 -22.09 26.56
N LYS A 21 39.17 -23.02 26.89
CA LYS A 21 38.79 -24.13 26.04
C LYS A 21 37.31 -24.11 25.70
N VAL A 22 36.98 -24.54 24.49
CA VAL A 22 35.64 -24.92 24.06
C VAL A 22 35.66 -26.42 23.80
N ARG A 23 34.79 -27.17 24.47
CA ARG A 23 34.72 -28.63 24.35
C ARG A 23 33.27 -29.01 24.04
N PRO A 24 32.90 -29.20 22.76
CA PRO A 24 31.65 -29.86 22.44
C PRO A 24 31.60 -31.27 23.01
N ASP A 25 30.39 -31.74 23.29
CA ASP A 25 30.15 -33.13 23.65
C ASP A 25 30.40 -34.05 22.44
N GLY A 26 30.14 -33.54 21.23
CA GLY A 26 30.45 -34.23 19.98
C GLY A 26 30.73 -33.31 18.80
N VAL A 27 31.46 -33.81 17.82
CA VAL A 27 31.69 -33.17 16.53
C VAL A 27 31.27 -34.14 15.45
N TRP A 28 30.31 -33.72 14.62
CA TRP A 28 29.83 -34.48 13.48
C TRP A 28 30.24 -33.82 12.18
N GLN A 29 30.68 -34.61 11.19
CA GLN A 29 31.02 -34.11 9.86
C GLN A 29 30.20 -34.88 8.82
N ALA A 30 29.57 -34.12 7.93
CA ALA A 30 28.83 -34.64 6.78
C ALA A 30 29.01 -33.66 5.59
N PRO A 31 30.25 -33.48 5.10
CA PRO A 31 30.53 -32.57 3.99
C PRO A 31 29.70 -32.90 2.73
N GLU A 32 29.32 -34.16 2.52
CA GLU A 32 28.51 -34.62 1.41
C GLU A 32 27.10 -34.01 1.35
N ILE A 33 26.57 -33.53 2.49
CA ILE A 33 25.29 -32.81 2.55
C ILE A 33 25.50 -31.29 2.75
N GLY A 34 26.72 -30.78 2.55
CA GLY A 34 27.04 -29.37 2.74
C GLY A 34 27.14 -28.94 4.21
N VAL A 35 27.39 -29.88 5.13
CA VAL A 35 27.67 -29.61 6.55
C VAL A 35 29.06 -30.16 6.89
N PRO A 36 30.15 -29.43 6.58
CA PRO A 36 31.52 -29.89 6.84
C PRO A 36 31.77 -30.18 8.32
N VAL A 37 31.12 -29.43 9.22
CA VAL A 37 31.17 -29.66 10.65
C VAL A 37 29.87 -29.18 11.34
N LEU A 38 29.39 -29.95 12.31
CA LEU A 38 28.34 -29.63 13.26
C LEU A 38 28.88 -29.89 14.67
N MET A 39 28.93 -28.85 15.50
CA MET A 39 29.24 -29.01 16.92
C MET A 39 27.99 -29.51 17.64
N VAL A 40 28.12 -30.43 18.58
CA VAL A 40 26.98 -31.05 19.27
C VAL A 40 27.15 -30.89 20.78
N GLU A 41 26.10 -30.39 21.40
CA GLU A 41 25.93 -30.25 22.85
C GLU A 41 24.75 -31.11 23.29
N VAL A 42 24.99 -32.05 24.20
CA VAL A 42 23.99 -32.96 24.72
C VAL A 42 23.66 -32.56 26.16
N ASN A 43 22.42 -32.12 26.40
CA ASN A 43 21.95 -31.81 27.75
C ASN A 43 20.96 -32.86 28.24
N ARG A 44 21.40 -33.69 29.19
CA ARG A 44 20.59 -34.70 29.90
C ARG A 44 19.63 -34.11 30.93
N SER A 45 19.17 -32.87 30.72
CA SER A 45 18.25 -32.16 31.62
C SER A 45 18.77 -31.87 33.03
N THR A 46 20.04 -32.16 33.35
CA THR A 46 20.65 -31.94 34.67
C THR A 46 21.29 -30.56 34.82
N MET A 47 21.68 -29.93 33.71
CA MET A 47 22.29 -28.60 33.70
C MET A 47 21.22 -27.51 33.55
N ALA A 48 21.38 -26.40 34.28
CA ALA A 48 20.47 -25.27 34.17
C ALA A 48 20.51 -24.67 32.74
N PRO A 49 19.38 -24.17 32.21
CA PRO A 49 19.34 -23.57 30.87
C PRO A 49 20.37 -22.45 30.67
N ALA A 50 20.63 -21.64 31.70
CA ALA A 50 21.60 -20.56 31.66
C ALA A 50 23.04 -21.04 31.44
N ASP A 51 23.43 -22.16 32.07
CA ASP A 51 24.76 -22.73 31.91
C ASP A 51 24.96 -23.30 30.50
N VAL A 52 23.91 -23.90 29.93
CA VAL A 52 23.92 -24.36 28.54
C VAL A 52 24.01 -23.17 27.59
N ALA A 53 23.20 -22.13 27.82
CA ALA A 53 23.21 -20.92 27.00
C ALA A 53 24.58 -20.21 27.02
N ALA A 54 25.27 -20.22 28.16
CA ALA A 54 26.61 -19.65 28.33
C ALA A 54 27.71 -20.34 27.51
N LYS A 55 27.44 -21.53 26.94
CA LYS A 55 28.36 -22.19 25.98
C LYS A 55 28.39 -21.46 24.63
N PHE A 56 27.27 -20.93 24.13
CA PHE A 56 27.19 -20.35 22.79
C PHE A 56 28.04 -19.09 22.56
N PRO A 57 28.17 -18.15 23.52
CA PRO A 57 29.14 -17.06 23.40
C PRO A 57 30.58 -17.56 23.21
N ARG A 58 30.95 -18.70 23.82
CA ARG A 58 32.28 -19.28 23.66
C ARG A 58 32.47 -19.90 22.27
N TYR A 59 31.44 -20.52 21.70
CA TYR A 59 31.45 -20.94 20.30
C TYR A 59 31.62 -19.75 19.36
N ARG A 60 30.88 -18.66 19.59
CA ARG A 60 31.02 -17.43 18.79
C ARG A 60 32.45 -16.88 18.85
N GLU A 61 33.04 -16.84 20.04
CA GLU A 61 34.44 -16.42 20.23
C GLU A 61 35.42 -17.34 19.50
N LEU A 62 35.22 -18.66 19.57
CA LEU A 62 36.01 -19.64 18.82
C LEU A 62 35.88 -19.39 17.31
N PHE A 63 34.66 -19.22 16.79
CA PHE A 63 34.43 -19.07 15.36
C PHE A 63 34.91 -17.72 14.79
N ARG A 64 34.99 -16.68 15.62
CA ARG A 64 35.67 -15.41 15.29
C ARG A 64 37.17 -15.55 15.11
N THR A 65 37.79 -16.59 15.68
CA THR A 65 39.25 -16.78 15.64
C THR A 65 39.74 -16.85 14.20
N ARG A 66 40.66 -15.92 13.87
CA ARG A 66 41.37 -15.91 12.58
C ARG A 66 42.78 -16.44 12.75
N VAL A 67 43.24 -17.19 11.76
CA VAL A 67 44.58 -17.74 11.67
C VAL A 67 45.21 -17.30 10.35
N ARG A 68 46.53 -17.36 10.27
CA ARG A 68 47.24 -17.11 9.03
C ARG A 68 46.81 -18.12 7.96
N ASP A 69 46.49 -17.58 6.80
CA ASP A 69 46.28 -18.32 5.58
C ASP A 69 47.64 -18.64 4.95
N ASN A 70 47.84 -19.92 4.64
CA ASN A 70 49.09 -20.44 4.07
C ASN A 70 48.91 -20.80 2.59
N ASP A 71 47.80 -20.41 1.94
CA ASP A 71 47.61 -20.59 0.52
C ASP A 71 48.75 -19.92 -0.28
N PRO A 72 49.55 -20.68 -1.06
CA PRO A 72 50.62 -20.13 -1.88
C PRO A 72 50.12 -19.10 -2.90
N ALA A 73 48.86 -19.18 -3.36
CA ALA A 73 48.29 -18.23 -4.31
C ALA A 73 48.05 -16.84 -3.70
N LEU A 74 48.06 -16.72 -2.36
CA LEU A 74 47.94 -15.46 -1.63
C LEU A 74 49.30 -14.93 -1.16
N ALA A 75 50.40 -15.51 -1.65
CA ALA A 75 51.76 -15.17 -1.22
C ALA A 75 52.18 -13.73 -1.52
N ASP A 76 51.52 -13.04 -2.45
CA ASP A 76 51.82 -11.65 -2.84
C ASP A 76 50.94 -10.60 -2.14
N ARG A 77 49.91 -11.00 -1.37
CA ARG A 77 49.02 -10.07 -0.65
C ARG A 77 49.66 -9.53 0.63
N GLU A 78 49.21 -8.39 1.15
CA GLU A 78 49.66 -7.91 2.47
C GLU A 78 49.39 -8.97 3.57
N PRO A 79 50.30 -9.20 4.54
CA PRO A 79 50.11 -10.23 5.56
C PRO A 79 48.84 -10.08 6.40
N ALA A 80 48.33 -8.86 6.58
CA ALA A 80 47.06 -8.59 7.26
C ALA A 80 45.86 -9.18 6.51
N ASP A 81 45.94 -9.24 5.18
CA ASP A 81 44.90 -9.77 4.30
C ASP A 81 44.99 -11.29 4.11
N ARG A 82 46.04 -11.92 4.66
CA ARG A 82 46.25 -13.38 4.65
C ARG A 82 45.72 -14.03 5.93
N THR A 83 44.52 -13.65 6.35
CA THR A 83 43.89 -14.30 7.51
C THR A 83 42.55 -14.90 7.14
N VAL A 84 42.33 -16.12 7.61
CA VAL A 84 41.12 -16.91 7.39
C VAL A 84 40.57 -17.36 8.73
N HIS A 85 39.26 -17.51 8.85
CA HIS A 85 38.68 -18.11 10.05
C HIS A 85 39.23 -19.52 10.27
N TRP A 86 39.67 -19.81 11.50
CA TRP A 86 40.30 -21.10 11.87
C TRP A 86 39.49 -22.30 11.38
N TRP A 87 38.18 -22.29 11.59
CA TRP A 87 37.29 -23.38 11.22
C TRP A 87 37.20 -23.62 9.71
N ARG A 88 37.32 -22.58 8.87
CA ARG A 88 37.35 -22.74 7.40
C ARG A 88 38.59 -23.50 6.93
N ARG A 89 39.69 -23.34 7.67
CA ARG A 89 40.94 -24.07 7.43
C ARG A 89 40.88 -25.49 7.98
N THR A 90 40.31 -25.67 9.17
CA THR A 90 40.21 -26.99 9.83
C THR A 90 39.25 -27.94 9.10
N TRP A 91 38.13 -27.41 8.60
CA TRP A 91 37.15 -28.17 7.84
C TRP A 91 36.89 -27.46 6.50
N PRO A 92 37.65 -27.76 5.43
CA PRO A 92 37.39 -27.17 4.12
C PRO A 92 36.05 -27.66 3.54
N GLY A 93 35.56 -26.97 2.50
CA GLY A 93 34.33 -27.36 1.78
C GLY A 93 33.04 -26.71 2.27
N HIS A 94 33.13 -25.63 3.08
CA HIS A 94 31.96 -24.82 3.44
C HIS A 94 31.39 -24.09 2.22
N THR A 95 30.22 -24.51 1.77
CA THR A 95 29.45 -23.83 0.72
C THR A 95 28.55 -22.72 1.27
N ARG A 96 28.28 -22.73 2.58
CA ARG A 96 27.42 -21.77 3.26
C ARG A 96 28.23 -20.60 3.83
N ALA A 97 27.62 -19.42 3.79
CA ALA A 97 28.10 -18.24 4.51
C ALA A 97 27.81 -18.37 6.02
N GLY A 98 28.55 -17.61 6.85
CA GLY A 98 28.40 -17.61 8.31
C GLY A 98 29.21 -18.70 9.03
N TYR A 99 29.06 -18.75 10.35
CA TYR A 99 29.78 -19.67 11.23
C TYR A 99 29.29 -21.13 11.14
N PRO A 100 30.10 -22.11 11.59
CA PRO A 100 29.65 -23.47 11.76
C PRO A 100 28.43 -23.59 12.69
N PRO A 101 27.50 -24.52 12.39
CA PRO A 101 26.34 -24.74 13.25
C PRO A 101 26.69 -25.46 14.55
N VAL A 102 25.84 -25.23 15.56
CA VAL A 102 25.84 -25.92 16.85
C VAL A 102 24.47 -26.56 17.07
N ALA A 103 24.44 -27.87 17.32
CA ALA A 103 23.25 -28.62 17.68
C ALA A 103 23.13 -28.75 19.20
N LEU A 104 21.97 -28.38 19.73
CA LEU A 104 21.55 -28.68 21.09
C LEU A 104 20.62 -29.89 21.08
N VAL A 105 21.07 -31.00 21.66
CA VAL A 105 20.25 -32.21 21.84
C VAL A 105 19.85 -32.31 23.30
N VAL A 106 18.56 -32.20 23.59
CA VAL A 106 18.04 -32.37 24.96
C VAL A 106 17.44 -33.77 25.13
N THR A 107 17.56 -34.35 26.32
CA THR A 107 17.04 -35.70 26.63
C THR A 107 16.71 -35.83 28.11
N ASP A 108 16.16 -36.97 28.51
CA ASP A 108 15.96 -37.40 29.90
C ASP A 108 14.95 -36.54 30.68
N ALA A 109 13.92 -36.04 29.98
CA ALA A 109 12.75 -35.40 30.59
C ALA A 109 11.51 -35.57 29.70
N GLY A 110 10.32 -35.27 30.22
CA GLY A 110 9.09 -35.32 29.44
C GLY A 110 9.06 -34.30 28.28
N PRO A 111 8.30 -34.53 27.20
CA PRO A 111 8.32 -33.71 25.98
C PRO A 111 8.11 -32.21 26.21
N VAL A 112 7.17 -31.86 27.10
CA VAL A 112 6.89 -30.46 27.47
C VAL A 112 8.08 -29.81 28.18
N ALA A 113 8.74 -30.54 29.08
CA ALA A 113 9.92 -30.03 29.79
C ALA A 113 11.12 -29.85 28.84
N LEU A 114 11.29 -30.75 27.86
CA LEU A 114 12.30 -30.62 26.82
C LEU A 114 12.04 -29.41 25.92
N ALA A 115 10.80 -29.21 25.46
CA ALA A 115 10.43 -28.06 24.65
C ALA A 115 10.64 -26.73 25.41
N ASN A 116 10.17 -26.64 26.65
CA ASN A 116 10.37 -25.47 27.50
C ASN A 116 11.86 -25.19 27.74
N ARG A 117 12.68 -26.23 27.91
CA ARG A 117 14.13 -26.08 28.04
C ARG A 117 14.78 -25.56 26.77
N GLN A 118 14.42 -26.11 25.60
CA GLN A 118 14.94 -25.61 24.32
C GLN A 118 14.58 -24.12 24.15
N GLN A 119 13.34 -23.74 24.48
CA GLN A 119 12.90 -22.34 24.42
C GLN A 119 13.68 -21.44 25.38
N ALA A 120 13.83 -21.84 26.64
CA ALA A 120 14.60 -21.06 27.63
C ALA A 120 16.06 -20.85 27.19
N VAL A 121 16.70 -21.88 26.61
CA VAL A 121 18.06 -21.75 26.07
C VAL A 121 18.08 -20.84 24.84
N ALA A 122 17.07 -20.91 23.97
CA ALA A 122 16.95 -20.01 22.82
C ALA A 122 16.88 -18.55 23.26
N ASP A 123 16.03 -18.24 24.24
CA ASP A 123 15.85 -16.88 24.75
C ASP A 123 17.12 -16.35 25.42
N LEU A 124 17.75 -17.14 26.29
CA LEU A 124 18.98 -16.77 27.01
C LEU A 124 20.20 -16.62 26.09
N SER A 125 20.19 -17.23 24.90
CA SER A 125 21.28 -17.17 23.93
C SER A 125 20.98 -16.29 22.72
N ALA A 126 19.90 -15.51 22.74
CA ALA A 126 19.42 -14.70 21.62
C ALA A 126 20.52 -13.86 20.96
N ASP A 127 21.38 -13.21 21.74
CA ASP A 127 22.47 -12.36 21.23
C ASP A 127 23.51 -13.11 20.39
N CYS A 128 23.57 -14.44 20.51
CA CYS A 128 24.49 -15.28 19.74
C CYS A 128 23.93 -15.71 18.40
N TRP A 129 22.62 -15.95 18.27
CA TRP A 129 22.04 -16.56 17.07
C TRP A 129 21.11 -15.65 16.26
N ARG A 130 20.57 -14.59 16.87
CA ARG A 130 19.53 -13.72 16.28
C ARG A 130 19.98 -12.96 15.03
N GLY A 131 21.28 -12.79 14.81
CA GLY A 131 21.80 -11.90 13.78
C GLY A 131 21.57 -10.41 14.11
N ARG A 132 22.37 -9.54 13.50
CA ARG A 132 22.24 -8.08 13.64
C ARG A 132 21.04 -7.61 12.83
N TRP A 133 20.17 -6.80 13.41
CA TRP A 133 19.11 -6.13 12.66
C TRP A 133 19.70 -4.97 11.85
N CYS A 134 19.37 -4.93 10.56
CA CYS A 134 19.78 -3.91 9.62
C CYS A 134 18.54 -3.36 8.92
N ARG A 135 18.55 -2.06 8.63
CA ARG A 135 17.48 -1.35 7.92
C ARG A 135 18.13 -0.31 7.02
N GLU A 136 17.48 -0.06 5.90
CA GLU A 136 17.86 1.03 5.01
C GLU A 136 17.37 2.37 5.57
N VAL A 137 18.27 3.35 5.72
CA VAL A 137 17.98 4.63 6.39
C VAL A 137 16.94 5.47 5.64
N ARG A 138 16.77 5.23 4.33
CA ARG A 138 15.89 6.02 3.45
C ARG A 138 14.44 5.53 3.43
N ASP A 139 14.19 4.30 3.87
CA ASP A 139 12.85 3.73 3.86
C ASP A 139 12.07 4.19 5.08
N TYR A 140 10.96 4.89 4.84
CA TYR A 140 9.99 5.26 5.88
C TYR A 140 9.26 4.03 6.47
N ASN A 141 9.43 2.83 5.89
CA ASN A 141 8.89 1.58 6.43
C ASN A 141 9.82 1.01 7.53
N ASP A 142 9.25 0.36 8.55
CA ASP A 142 10.01 -0.30 9.62
C ASP A 142 10.56 -1.69 9.19
N ASP A 143 10.61 -1.99 7.89
CA ASP A 143 11.13 -3.26 7.36
C ASP A 143 12.68 -3.25 7.34
N GLY A 144 13.26 -4.44 7.29
CA GLY A 144 14.70 -4.61 7.29
C GLY A 144 15.11 -6.07 7.09
N TRP A 145 16.39 -6.32 7.31
CA TRP A 145 16.98 -7.65 7.22
C TRP A 145 17.84 -7.96 8.44
N ARG A 146 18.28 -9.22 8.52
CA ARG A 146 19.22 -9.70 9.53
C ARG A 146 20.52 -10.14 8.88
N GLU A 147 21.62 -9.66 9.42
CA GLU A 147 22.97 -10.11 9.08
C GLU A 147 23.43 -11.18 10.06
N TYR A 148 23.91 -12.30 9.51
CA TYR A 148 24.27 -13.49 10.28
C TYR A 148 25.78 -13.78 10.27
N ASP A 149 26.62 -12.87 9.72
CA ASP A 149 28.07 -13.07 9.57
C ASP A 149 28.78 -13.35 10.90
N ASP A 150 28.21 -12.83 11.98
CA ASP A 150 28.73 -12.98 13.33
C ASP A 150 27.73 -13.67 14.28
N ALA A 151 26.75 -14.38 13.71
CA ALA A 151 25.77 -15.16 14.46
C ALA A 151 26.11 -16.66 14.38
N VAL A 152 25.99 -17.35 15.51
CA VAL A 152 26.18 -18.80 15.59
C VAL A 152 24.89 -19.49 15.17
N PRO A 153 24.92 -20.36 14.15
CA PRO A 153 23.74 -21.10 13.77
C PRO A 153 23.38 -22.19 14.79
N ILE A 154 22.39 -21.96 15.66
CA ILE A 154 21.95 -22.95 16.65
C ILE A 154 20.69 -23.69 16.21
N VAL A 155 20.75 -25.02 16.19
CA VAL A 155 19.61 -25.90 15.94
C VAL A 155 19.36 -26.79 17.15
N ALA A 156 18.12 -27.06 17.49
CA ALA A 156 17.76 -27.83 18.67
C ALA A 156 16.87 -29.03 18.30
N THR A 157 17.11 -30.15 18.95
CA THR A 157 16.28 -31.35 18.82
C THR A 157 16.28 -32.16 20.11
N THR A 158 15.54 -33.26 20.14
CA THR A 158 15.56 -34.21 21.24
C THR A 158 16.17 -35.53 20.79
N LEU A 159 16.71 -36.31 21.73
CA LEU A 159 17.29 -37.61 21.39
C LEU A 159 16.24 -38.59 20.86
N GLU A 160 15.00 -38.50 21.35
CA GLU A 160 13.87 -39.32 20.91
C GLU A 160 13.52 -39.04 19.46
N LEU A 161 13.44 -37.76 19.05
CA LEU A 161 13.18 -37.39 17.66
C LEU A 161 14.30 -37.86 16.72
N LEU A 162 15.56 -37.75 17.18
CA LEU A 162 16.70 -38.27 16.42
C LEU A 162 16.66 -39.79 16.28
N ALA A 163 16.25 -40.52 17.32
CA ALA A 163 16.11 -41.96 17.28
C ALA A 163 14.97 -42.41 16.35
N GLU A 164 13.86 -41.67 16.33
CA GLU A 164 12.68 -41.99 15.52
C GLU A 164 12.85 -41.66 14.04
N HIS A 165 13.38 -40.48 13.71
CA HIS A 165 13.41 -39.98 12.32
C HIS A 165 14.82 -39.84 11.74
N GLY A 166 15.86 -40.05 12.54
CA GLY A 166 17.24 -39.84 12.15
C GLY A 166 17.63 -38.36 12.02
N PRO A 167 18.94 -38.07 11.86
CA PRO A 167 19.45 -36.70 11.77
C PRO A 167 19.10 -35.97 10.47
N LEU A 168 18.66 -36.70 9.44
CA LEU A 168 18.21 -36.11 8.16
C LEU A 168 16.69 -35.85 8.13
N GLY A 169 15.95 -36.36 9.11
CA GLY A 169 14.51 -36.10 9.24
C GLY A 169 14.20 -34.66 9.64
N PRO A 170 12.92 -34.26 9.59
CA PRO A 170 12.47 -32.91 9.93
C PRO A 170 12.38 -32.70 11.45
N VAL A 171 13.50 -32.91 12.14
CA VAL A 171 13.58 -32.91 13.61
C VAL A 171 14.24 -31.68 14.19
N TRP A 172 14.78 -30.80 13.35
CA TRP A 172 15.61 -29.68 13.77
C TRP A 172 14.79 -28.41 13.90
N TRP A 173 14.72 -27.88 15.12
CA TRP A 173 14.18 -26.56 15.37
C TRP A 173 15.32 -25.53 15.33
N ARG A 174 15.26 -24.59 14.39
CA ARG A 174 16.21 -23.48 14.33
C ARG A 174 15.75 -22.37 15.28
N PHE A 175 16.59 -21.98 16.23
CA PHE A 175 16.33 -20.79 17.04
C PHE A 175 16.07 -19.57 16.14
N GLY A 176 14.95 -18.88 16.40
CA GLY A 176 14.47 -17.76 15.59
C GLY A 176 13.63 -18.12 14.37
N ARG A 177 13.41 -19.41 14.10
CA ARG A 177 12.54 -19.91 13.02
C ARG A 177 11.42 -20.76 13.62
N SER A 178 10.22 -20.63 13.09
CA SER A 178 9.08 -21.46 13.49
C SER A 178 9.19 -22.86 12.89
N GLY A 179 8.65 -23.87 13.58
CA GLY A 179 8.57 -25.25 13.08
C GLY A 179 9.88 -26.04 13.15
N ARG A 180 9.76 -27.35 12.94
CA ARG A 180 10.90 -28.26 12.77
C ARG A 180 11.12 -28.50 11.27
N HIS A 181 12.38 -28.54 10.87
CA HIS A 181 12.78 -28.74 9.47
C HIS A 181 13.86 -29.81 9.37
N SER A 182 14.17 -30.22 8.14
CA SER A 182 15.39 -30.98 7.89
C SER A 182 16.61 -30.13 8.30
N LEU A 183 17.74 -30.78 8.55
CA LEU A 183 18.95 -30.06 8.96
C LEU A 183 19.37 -29.00 7.94
N ILE A 184 19.22 -29.30 6.65
CA ILE A 184 19.64 -28.42 5.57
C ILE A 184 18.76 -27.16 5.53
N GLU A 185 17.44 -27.33 5.57
CA GLU A 185 16.48 -26.23 5.61
C GLU A 185 16.63 -25.40 6.89
N ALA A 186 16.80 -26.05 8.05
CA ALA A 186 16.95 -25.37 9.35
C ALA A 186 18.17 -24.43 9.40
N LEU A 187 19.19 -24.68 8.56
CA LEU A 187 20.40 -23.88 8.49
C LEU A 187 20.34 -22.72 7.49
N GLU A 188 19.24 -22.56 6.76
CA GLU A 188 19.01 -21.37 5.93
C GLU A 188 18.68 -20.15 6.78
N ASN A 189 19.13 -18.97 6.34
CA ASN A 189 18.87 -17.69 6.99
C ASN A 189 17.59 -17.07 6.39
N PRO A 190 16.45 -17.05 7.10
CA PRO A 190 15.16 -16.74 6.50
C PRO A 190 14.98 -15.25 6.15
N ASN A 191 15.58 -14.35 6.94
CA ASN A 191 15.35 -12.90 6.82
C ASN A 191 16.64 -12.15 6.47
N ASN A 192 17.47 -12.71 5.60
CA ASN A 192 18.72 -12.09 5.17
C ASN A 192 18.48 -10.95 4.17
N ARG A 193 19.57 -10.33 3.70
CA ARG A 193 19.52 -9.22 2.73
C ARG A 193 18.78 -9.62 1.45
N ALA A 194 19.08 -10.79 0.88
CA ALA A 194 18.40 -11.28 -0.32
C ALA A 194 16.88 -11.43 -0.14
N ALA A 195 16.43 -11.93 1.02
CA ALA A 195 15.01 -12.01 1.33
C ALA A 195 14.35 -10.63 1.47
N TYR A 196 15.08 -9.62 1.94
CA TYR A 196 14.61 -8.23 1.96
C TYR A 196 14.54 -7.64 0.55
N ASP A 197 15.58 -7.83 -0.26
CA ASP A 197 15.62 -7.33 -1.64
C ASP A 197 14.46 -7.92 -2.47
N LEU A 198 14.11 -9.20 -2.27
CA LEU A 198 12.93 -9.81 -2.88
C LEU A 198 11.61 -9.17 -2.44
N ARG A 199 11.47 -8.81 -1.15
CA ARG A 199 10.28 -8.10 -0.66
C ARG A 199 10.21 -6.68 -1.21
N GLN A 200 11.36 -6.00 -1.37
CA GLN A 200 11.41 -4.68 -1.98
C GLN A 200 11.03 -4.72 -3.45
N ALA A 201 11.60 -5.64 -4.22
CA ALA A 201 11.26 -5.82 -5.63
C ALA A 201 9.76 -6.13 -5.81
N ALA A 202 9.16 -6.91 -4.90
CA ALA A 202 7.72 -7.18 -4.93
C ALA A 202 6.88 -5.91 -4.66
N ARG A 203 7.29 -5.06 -3.71
CA ARG A 203 6.63 -3.78 -3.44
C ARG A 203 6.73 -2.82 -4.62
N GLU A 204 7.92 -2.68 -5.19
CA GLU A 204 8.15 -1.85 -6.37
C GLU A 204 7.33 -2.34 -7.58
N ASP A 205 7.21 -3.65 -7.76
CA ASP A 205 6.35 -4.24 -8.81
C ASP A 205 4.86 -3.98 -8.56
N GLU A 206 4.39 -4.07 -7.31
CA GLU A 206 3.02 -3.71 -6.93
C GLU A 206 2.74 -2.22 -7.13
N GLU A 207 3.65 -1.34 -6.73
CA GLU A 207 3.55 0.12 -6.93
C GLU A 207 3.56 0.48 -8.42
N HIS A 208 4.44 -0.15 -9.21
CA HIS A 208 4.48 0.06 -10.66
C HIS A 208 3.20 -0.43 -11.33
N LYS A 209 2.65 -1.59 -10.92
CA LYS A 209 1.36 -2.08 -11.43
C LYS A 209 0.22 -1.14 -11.07
N ALA A 210 0.14 -0.69 -9.81
CA ALA A 210 -0.89 0.26 -9.38
C ALA A 210 -0.78 1.59 -10.12
N HIS A 211 0.44 2.09 -10.33
CA HIS A 211 0.69 3.29 -11.12
C HIS A 211 0.27 3.09 -12.58
N GLN A 212 0.61 1.96 -13.20
CA GLN A 212 0.20 1.64 -14.57
C GLN A 212 -1.34 1.55 -14.68
N GLU A 213 -2.00 0.85 -13.77
CA GLU A 213 -3.47 0.75 -13.73
C GLU A 213 -4.13 2.12 -13.57
N LEU A 214 -3.54 2.98 -12.74
CA LEU A 214 -4.00 4.36 -12.60
C LEU A 214 -3.80 5.16 -13.89
N MET A 215 -2.64 5.09 -14.52
CA MET A 215 -2.38 5.77 -15.80
C MET A 215 -3.32 5.29 -16.91
N ASP A 216 -3.53 3.97 -17.01
CA ASP A 216 -4.47 3.36 -17.94
C ASP A 216 -5.91 3.82 -17.68
N SER A 217 -6.29 4.01 -16.41
CA SER A 217 -7.61 4.56 -16.06
C SER A 217 -7.80 6.02 -16.52
N LEU A 218 -6.72 6.76 -16.74
CA LEU A 218 -6.71 8.17 -17.13
C LEU A 218 -6.60 8.38 -18.66
N VAL A 219 -6.62 7.31 -19.45
CA VAL A 219 -6.67 7.39 -20.93
C VAL A 219 -7.90 8.21 -21.36
N CYS A 220 -7.69 9.21 -22.23
CA CYS A 220 -8.79 10.02 -22.77
C CYS A 220 -9.72 9.17 -23.65
N ILE A 221 -11.02 9.23 -23.37
CA ILE A 221 -12.03 8.45 -24.13
C ILE A 221 -12.14 8.83 -25.62
N ASP A 222 -11.77 10.05 -26.01
CA ASP A 222 -11.90 10.50 -27.41
C ASP A 222 -10.63 10.32 -28.23
N CYS A 223 -9.47 10.68 -27.67
CA CYS A 223 -8.20 10.72 -28.41
C CYS A 223 -7.17 9.67 -27.96
N GLY A 224 -7.43 8.94 -26.87
CA GLY A 224 -6.52 7.91 -26.36
C GLY A 224 -5.27 8.45 -25.66
N ASP A 225 -5.19 9.76 -25.43
CA ASP A 225 -4.06 10.41 -24.75
C ASP A 225 -3.89 9.93 -23.30
N VAL A 226 -2.67 9.58 -22.91
CA VAL A 226 -2.27 9.16 -21.56
C VAL A 226 -1.45 10.27 -20.90
N PRO A 227 -1.78 10.72 -19.68
CA PRO A 227 -1.01 11.76 -19.01
C PRO A 227 0.41 11.28 -18.67
N GLU A 228 1.39 12.18 -18.75
CA GLU A 228 2.81 11.89 -18.45
C GLU A 228 3.10 11.74 -16.95
N GLN A 229 2.21 12.24 -16.08
CA GLN A 229 2.38 12.22 -14.64
C GLN A 229 1.10 11.76 -13.95
N GLU A 230 1.25 11.25 -12.73
CA GLU A 230 0.18 10.95 -11.77
C GLU A 230 -0.48 12.22 -11.20
N SER A 231 -0.55 13.27 -12.02
CA SER A 231 -1.36 14.43 -11.74
C SER A 231 -2.36 14.60 -12.87
N THR A 232 -3.62 14.50 -12.49
CA THR A 232 -4.78 14.79 -13.35
C THR A 232 -4.98 16.30 -13.56
N TRP A 233 -4.03 17.12 -13.10
CA TRP A 233 -4.13 18.57 -12.99
C TRP A 233 -3.61 19.22 -14.26
N GLU A 234 -4.50 19.87 -15.01
CA GLU A 234 -4.08 20.76 -16.07
C GLU A 234 -4.18 22.21 -15.55
N TYR A 235 -3.03 22.89 -15.53
CA TYR A 235 -2.89 24.23 -14.99
C TYR A 235 -3.32 25.26 -16.04
N GLY A 236 -4.26 26.12 -15.65
CA GLY A 236 -4.71 27.23 -16.48
C GLY A 236 -3.66 28.33 -16.64
N ARG A 237 -4.00 29.35 -17.43
CA ARG A 237 -3.10 30.47 -17.81
C ARG A 237 -2.50 31.25 -16.63
N GLN A 238 -3.04 31.13 -15.42
CA GLN A 238 -2.59 31.79 -14.19
C GLN A 238 -1.88 30.85 -13.20
N GLY A 239 -1.58 29.61 -13.59
CA GLY A 239 -0.94 28.62 -12.71
C GLY A 239 -1.86 28.03 -11.64
N GLN A 240 -3.18 28.29 -11.72
CA GLN A 240 -4.19 27.61 -10.93
C GLN A 240 -4.65 26.35 -11.65
N VAL A 241 -5.01 25.31 -10.89
CA VAL A 241 -5.57 24.09 -11.47
C VAL A 241 -6.95 24.42 -12.04
N GLU A 242 -7.11 24.24 -13.35
CA GLU A 242 -8.33 24.55 -14.08
C GLU A 242 -9.14 23.27 -14.39
N TRP A 243 -8.46 22.12 -14.50
CA TRP A 243 -9.09 20.85 -14.82
C TRP A 243 -8.49 19.67 -14.05
N THR A 244 -9.36 18.75 -13.64
CA THR A 244 -8.98 17.45 -13.04
C THR A 244 -9.54 16.33 -13.90
N ARG A 245 -8.67 15.64 -14.64
CA ARG A 245 -9.06 14.44 -15.40
C ARG A 245 -9.57 13.36 -14.44
N ARG A 246 -10.76 12.82 -14.69
CA ARG A 246 -11.31 11.68 -13.92
C ARG A 246 -11.02 10.35 -14.64
N PRO A 247 -10.99 9.21 -13.93
CA PRO A 247 -10.92 7.90 -14.56
C PRO A 247 -12.03 7.73 -15.62
N GLY A 248 -11.67 7.29 -16.82
CA GLY A 248 -12.56 7.18 -17.98
C GLY A 248 -13.06 8.53 -18.54
N GLY A 249 -12.43 9.64 -18.15
CA GLY A 249 -12.79 11.00 -18.55
C GLY A 249 -12.14 11.46 -19.87
N ARG A 250 -12.32 12.75 -20.16
CA ARG A 250 -11.71 13.43 -21.32
C ARG A 250 -10.48 14.22 -20.89
N CYS A 251 -9.49 14.31 -21.76
CA CYS A 251 -8.43 15.32 -21.65
C CYS A 251 -9.04 16.73 -21.77
N TRP A 252 -8.35 17.76 -21.24
CA TRP A 252 -8.87 19.12 -21.31
C TRP A 252 -9.16 19.58 -22.76
N PRO A 253 -8.30 19.34 -23.76
CA PRO A 253 -8.61 19.73 -25.14
C PRO A 253 -9.91 19.07 -25.66
N CYS A 254 -10.08 17.77 -25.48
CA CYS A 254 -11.29 17.07 -25.93
C CYS A 254 -12.54 17.43 -25.12
N HIS A 255 -12.38 17.80 -23.86
CA HIS A 255 -13.46 18.37 -23.04
C HIS A 255 -13.87 19.74 -23.59
N GLN A 256 -12.92 20.64 -23.80
CA GLN A 256 -13.15 21.97 -24.34
C GLN A 256 -13.82 21.91 -25.73
N ASP A 257 -13.29 21.11 -26.65
CA ASP A 257 -13.87 20.90 -27.98
C ASP A 257 -15.33 20.40 -27.94
N ARG A 258 -15.67 19.62 -26.91
CA ARG A 258 -17.04 19.12 -26.71
C ARG A 258 -17.96 20.21 -26.19
N GLU A 259 -17.54 20.96 -25.17
CA GLU A 259 -18.34 22.07 -24.65
C GLU A 259 -18.59 23.10 -25.76
N GLU A 260 -17.57 23.46 -26.54
CA GLU A 260 -17.71 24.36 -27.69
C GLU A 260 -18.62 23.81 -28.80
N ARG A 261 -18.72 22.48 -28.97
CA ARG A 261 -19.72 21.88 -29.88
C ARG A 261 -21.13 21.95 -29.31
N LEU A 262 -21.31 21.64 -28.03
CA LEU A 262 -22.61 21.69 -27.36
C LEU A 262 -23.16 23.11 -27.32
N GLU A 263 -22.31 24.10 -27.08
CA GLU A 263 -22.69 25.52 -27.14
C GLU A 263 -23.16 25.92 -28.53
N ARG A 264 -22.41 25.54 -29.58
CA ARG A 264 -22.84 25.80 -30.98
C ARG A 264 -24.15 25.10 -31.32
N GLU A 265 -24.31 23.83 -30.94
CA GLU A 265 -25.57 23.10 -31.15
C GLU A 265 -26.74 23.75 -30.40
N ALA A 266 -26.51 24.26 -29.18
CA ALA A 266 -27.52 24.96 -28.40
C ALA A 266 -27.88 26.32 -29.02
N GLU A 267 -26.90 27.06 -29.54
CA GLU A 267 -27.12 28.30 -30.28
C GLU A 267 -27.92 28.06 -31.57
N GLU A 268 -27.53 27.05 -32.36
CA GLU A 268 -28.25 26.64 -33.56
C GLU A 268 -29.68 26.19 -33.24
N GLN A 269 -29.89 25.42 -32.16
CA GLN A 269 -31.24 25.03 -31.71
C GLN A 269 -32.07 26.24 -31.28
N LEU A 270 -31.46 27.20 -30.58
CA LEU A 270 -32.13 28.43 -30.17
C LEU A 270 -32.51 29.28 -31.38
N GLU A 271 -31.64 29.40 -32.38
CA GLU A 271 -31.91 30.13 -33.61
C GLU A 271 -32.98 29.44 -34.47
N ALA A 272 -32.94 28.10 -34.59
CA ALA A 272 -33.96 27.32 -35.25
C ALA A 272 -35.32 27.49 -34.55
N ALA A 273 -35.35 27.46 -33.21
CA ALA A 273 -36.56 27.70 -32.42
C ALA A 273 -37.09 29.14 -32.61
N ARG A 274 -36.20 30.14 -32.67
CA ARG A 274 -36.57 31.53 -32.97
C ARG A 274 -37.18 31.65 -34.36
N THR A 275 -36.59 31.01 -35.36
CA THR A 275 -37.07 31.00 -36.74
C THR A 275 -38.43 30.30 -36.85
N ALA A 276 -38.60 29.13 -36.24
CA ALA A 276 -39.87 28.41 -36.20
C ALA A 276 -40.98 29.23 -35.52
N ASN A 277 -40.67 29.89 -34.39
CA ASN A 277 -41.61 30.79 -33.72
C ASN A 277 -41.98 32.00 -34.60
N ALA A 278 -41.04 32.54 -35.38
CA ALA A 278 -41.32 33.63 -36.31
C ALA A 278 -42.28 33.21 -37.44
N VAL A 279 -42.16 31.98 -37.96
CA VAL A 279 -43.10 31.44 -38.96
C VAL A 279 -44.51 31.30 -38.38
N LEU A 280 -44.65 30.74 -37.17
CA LEU A 280 -45.96 30.64 -36.50
C LEU A 280 -46.61 32.02 -36.31
N TYR A 281 -45.81 33.03 -35.98
CA TYR A 281 -46.28 34.40 -35.85
C TYR A 281 -46.79 34.98 -37.18
N LEU A 282 -46.07 34.72 -38.29
CA LEU A 282 -46.46 35.16 -39.63
C LEU A 282 -47.69 34.44 -40.19
N ASP A 283 -47.92 33.18 -39.80
CA ASP A 283 -49.11 32.40 -40.14
C ASP A 283 -50.36 32.79 -39.31
N GLY A 284 -50.27 33.85 -38.51
CA GLY A 284 -51.39 34.41 -37.75
C GLY A 284 -51.71 33.70 -36.44
N LEU A 285 -50.86 32.76 -36.00
CA LEU A 285 -50.97 32.10 -34.70
C LEU A 285 -50.30 32.98 -33.64
N ILE A 286 -51.10 33.81 -32.97
CA ILE A 286 -50.65 34.74 -31.94
C ILE A 286 -50.89 34.14 -30.55
N LEU A 287 -49.97 34.39 -29.61
CA LEU A 287 -50.16 33.99 -28.21
C LEU A 287 -51.41 34.66 -27.62
N PRO A 288 -52.21 33.95 -26.80
CA PRO A 288 -53.36 34.54 -26.14
C PRO A 288 -52.95 35.74 -25.29
N GLY A 289 -53.53 36.90 -25.57
CA GLY A 289 -53.12 38.12 -24.91
C GLY A 289 -53.96 39.33 -25.30
N GLY A 290 -53.76 40.41 -24.55
CA GLY A 290 -54.45 41.67 -24.74
C GLY A 290 -54.07 42.67 -23.63
N ALA A 291 -54.58 43.90 -23.75
CA ALA A 291 -54.31 44.94 -22.77
C ALA A 291 -54.89 44.58 -21.38
N ALA A 292 -54.16 44.95 -20.33
CA ALA A 292 -54.68 44.94 -18.97
C ALA A 292 -55.71 46.07 -18.79
N ARG A 293 -56.77 45.80 -18.03
CA ARG A 293 -57.74 46.82 -17.63
C ARG A 293 -57.13 47.76 -16.59
N SER A 294 -57.74 48.93 -16.43
CA SER A 294 -57.29 49.90 -15.41
C SER A 294 -57.28 49.28 -14.02
N GLY A 295 -56.11 49.24 -13.39
CA GLY A 295 -55.90 48.65 -12.06
C GLY A 295 -55.76 47.12 -12.03
N GLU A 296 -55.81 46.44 -13.18
CA GLU A 296 -55.61 44.99 -13.30
C GLU A 296 -54.11 44.66 -13.29
N LEU A 297 -53.72 43.66 -12.51
CA LEU A 297 -52.32 43.24 -12.48
C LEU A 297 -51.98 42.44 -13.74
N PRO A 298 -50.75 42.56 -14.28
CA PRO A 298 -50.38 41.89 -15.54
C PRO A 298 -50.64 40.38 -15.57
N HIS A 299 -50.45 39.68 -14.44
CA HIS A 299 -50.68 38.24 -14.35
C HIS A 299 -52.17 37.86 -14.37
N GLU A 300 -53.04 38.74 -13.86
CA GLU A 300 -54.49 38.56 -13.90
C GLU A 300 -55.02 38.81 -15.32
N ALA A 301 -54.55 39.88 -15.96
CA ALA A 301 -54.86 40.19 -17.35
C ALA A 301 -54.48 39.04 -18.29
N ALA A 302 -53.26 38.50 -18.14
CA ALA A 302 -52.79 37.36 -18.93
C ALA A 302 -53.65 36.10 -18.71
N ALA A 303 -54.01 35.79 -17.47
CA ALA A 303 -54.88 34.65 -17.15
C ALA A 303 -56.29 34.82 -17.70
N HIS A 304 -56.86 36.03 -17.62
CA HIS A 304 -58.17 36.36 -18.17
C HIS A 304 -58.20 36.19 -19.70
N HIS A 305 -57.21 36.74 -20.42
CA HIS A 305 -57.14 36.59 -21.88
C HIS A 305 -56.91 35.14 -22.32
N LEU A 306 -56.07 34.39 -21.59
CA LEU A 306 -55.87 32.96 -21.87
C LEU A 306 -57.18 32.17 -21.72
N LEU A 307 -57.90 32.36 -20.61
CA LEU A 307 -59.17 31.69 -20.36
C LEU A 307 -60.20 32.08 -21.41
N ALA A 308 -60.30 33.36 -21.76
CA ALA A 308 -61.28 33.86 -22.73
C ALA A 308 -61.02 33.33 -24.15
N GLN A 309 -59.76 33.25 -24.58
CA GLN A 309 -59.41 32.91 -25.97
C GLN A 309 -59.22 31.40 -26.19
N THR A 310 -58.92 30.62 -25.14
CA THR A 310 -58.60 29.19 -25.25
C THR A 310 -59.42 28.27 -24.35
N GLY A 311 -60.14 28.81 -23.36
CA GLY A 311 -60.82 28.03 -22.32
C GLY A 311 -59.90 27.42 -21.26
N LEU A 312 -58.59 27.70 -21.33
CA LEU A 312 -57.61 27.14 -20.40
C LEU A 312 -57.38 28.03 -19.18
N SER A 313 -57.34 27.43 -18.00
CA SER A 313 -56.90 28.08 -16.76
C SER A 313 -55.49 27.61 -16.39
N ARG A 314 -54.54 28.55 -16.40
CA ARG A 314 -53.14 28.32 -16.03
C ARG A 314 -52.64 29.47 -15.16
N ARG A 315 -51.80 29.15 -14.18
CA ARG A 315 -51.15 30.12 -13.30
C ARG A 315 -49.90 30.67 -13.99
N LEU A 316 -49.75 31.99 -14.02
CA LEU A 316 -48.54 32.64 -14.50
C LEU A 316 -47.37 32.36 -13.54
N THR A 317 -46.23 31.92 -14.07
CA THR A 317 -45.04 31.61 -13.26
C THR A 317 -43.96 32.67 -13.35
N HIS A 318 -43.79 33.29 -14.52
CA HIS A 318 -42.75 34.29 -14.79
C HIS A 318 -43.29 35.34 -15.76
N VAL A 319 -42.85 36.60 -15.60
CA VAL A 319 -43.09 37.69 -16.55
C VAL A 319 -41.79 37.92 -17.31
N LEU A 320 -41.79 37.72 -18.63
CA LEU A 320 -40.58 37.84 -19.46
C LEU A 320 -40.37 39.26 -19.99
N ALA A 321 -41.45 39.93 -20.39
CA ALA A 321 -41.46 41.31 -20.84
C ALA A 321 -42.85 41.91 -20.62
N VAL A 322 -42.93 43.24 -20.47
CA VAL A 322 -44.18 44.00 -20.41
C VAL A 322 -44.03 45.19 -21.33
N ASP A 323 -44.86 45.25 -22.37
CA ASP A 323 -44.93 46.43 -23.23
C ASP A 323 -45.76 47.51 -22.51
N TYR A 324 -45.07 48.58 -22.11
CA TYR A 324 -45.73 49.74 -21.53
C TYR A 324 -46.02 50.77 -22.61
N THR A 325 -47.30 50.95 -22.94
CA THR A 325 -47.75 52.06 -23.77
C THR A 325 -48.37 53.13 -22.88
N PRO A 326 -47.76 54.32 -22.72
CA PRO A 326 -48.31 55.38 -21.88
C PRO A 326 -49.62 55.93 -22.44
N PRO A 327 -50.53 56.40 -21.58
CA PRO A 327 -51.91 56.79 -21.95
C PRO A 327 -52.02 58.01 -22.89
N THR A 328 -50.93 58.69 -23.24
CA THR A 328 -50.92 59.86 -24.13
C THR A 328 -50.58 59.56 -25.58
N ALA A 329 -50.29 58.31 -25.95
CA ALA A 329 -50.07 57.94 -27.34
C ALA A 329 -51.43 57.66 -28.04
N THR A 330 -51.94 58.63 -28.78
CA THR A 330 -53.02 58.40 -29.73
C THR A 330 -52.49 57.62 -30.93
N TRP A 331 -52.88 56.35 -31.09
CA TRP A 331 -52.72 55.63 -32.35
C TRP A 331 -54.04 55.07 -32.85
N SER A 332 -54.33 55.39 -34.11
CA SER A 332 -55.48 54.94 -34.88
C SER A 332 -55.44 53.44 -35.09
N ALA A 333 -56.57 52.79 -34.82
CA ALA A 333 -56.80 51.38 -35.01
C ALA A 333 -56.55 50.95 -36.46
N SER A 334 -55.35 50.43 -36.73
CA SER A 334 -55.08 49.57 -37.89
C SER A 334 -53.80 48.76 -37.59
N THR A 335 -54.00 47.46 -37.35
CA THR A 335 -52.97 46.40 -37.27
C THR A 335 -52.17 46.34 -35.95
N SER A 336 -52.74 45.64 -34.96
CA SER A 336 -51.99 45.15 -33.81
C SER A 336 -51.13 43.94 -34.24
N SER A 337 -49.92 44.20 -34.73
CA SER A 337 -48.85 43.19 -34.79
C SER A 337 -47.83 43.52 -33.71
N SER A 338 -47.84 42.74 -32.62
CA SER A 338 -46.77 42.68 -31.62
C SER A 338 -45.45 42.33 -32.29
N THR A 339 -44.69 43.34 -32.68
CA THR A 339 -43.35 43.14 -33.26
C THR A 339 -42.36 42.90 -32.12
N VAL A 340 -41.88 41.67 -31.97
CA VAL A 340 -40.69 41.39 -31.15
C VAL A 340 -39.48 41.75 -32.01
N ALA A 341 -38.86 42.90 -31.74
CA ALA A 341 -37.59 43.28 -32.37
C ALA A 341 -36.40 42.65 -31.63
N SER A 342 -35.57 41.90 -32.36
CA SER A 342 -34.26 41.40 -31.90
C SER A 342 -33.27 42.56 -31.64
N PRO A 343 -32.33 42.44 -30.68
CA PRO A 343 -31.44 43.54 -30.34
C PRO A 343 -30.21 43.54 -31.26
N THR A 344 -30.02 44.61 -32.02
CA THR A 344 -28.69 44.95 -32.56
C THR A 344 -28.51 46.46 -32.60
N ALA A 345 -27.38 46.91 -32.06
CA ALA A 345 -26.76 48.24 -32.09
C ALA A 345 -27.22 49.33 -31.09
N ALA A 346 -26.24 49.75 -30.26
CA ALA A 346 -26.24 50.84 -29.26
C ALA A 346 -26.03 52.25 -29.89
N PRO A 347 -25.78 53.36 -29.15
CA PRO A 347 -26.02 53.70 -27.72
C PRO A 347 -26.84 55.00 -27.55
N PRO A 348 -27.09 55.49 -26.31
CA PRO A 348 -26.47 56.78 -25.99
C PRO A 348 -26.03 56.94 -24.52
N ALA A 349 -25.07 57.84 -24.33
CA ALA A 349 -24.66 58.46 -23.07
C ALA A 349 -24.67 59.99 -23.28
N PRO A 350 -24.44 60.87 -22.27
CA PRO A 350 -24.57 60.71 -20.80
C PRO A 350 -25.38 61.84 -20.14
N ALA A 351 -25.90 61.61 -18.92
CA ALA A 351 -26.16 62.71 -17.98
C ALA A 351 -25.87 62.27 -16.54
N SER A 352 -24.63 62.56 -16.14
CA SER A 352 -24.12 62.97 -14.83
C SER A 352 -24.83 62.55 -13.54
N SER A 353 -24.09 61.71 -12.81
CA SER A 353 -24.17 61.40 -11.37
C SER A 353 -24.12 62.63 -10.45
N PRO A 354 -24.36 62.42 -9.15
CA PRO A 354 -23.21 62.52 -8.26
C PRO A 354 -22.96 61.21 -7.49
N SER A 355 -21.68 60.89 -7.42
CA SER A 355 -21.04 59.74 -6.79
C SER A 355 -20.89 59.88 -5.29
N VAL A 356 -21.01 58.77 -4.54
CA VAL A 356 -20.10 58.40 -3.44
C VAL A 356 -19.90 56.88 -3.43
N SER A 357 -18.65 56.48 -3.64
CA SER A 357 -18.01 55.16 -3.40
C SER A 357 -17.47 55.11 -1.96
N TRP A 358 -17.55 54.04 -1.17
CA TRP A 358 -16.76 52.78 -1.11
C TRP A 358 -17.42 51.94 0.02
N VAL A 359 -17.42 50.59 0.06
CA VAL A 359 -16.37 49.67 0.52
C VAL A 359 -16.92 48.24 0.29
N GLY A 360 -16.05 47.29 -0.07
CA GLY A 360 -16.36 45.97 -0.63
C GLY A 360 -17.21 44.99 0.20
N PRO A 361 -17.55 43.84 -0.40
CA PRO A 361 -18.43 42.85 0.22
C PRO A 361 -17.78 42.21 1.45
N TRP A 362 -18.56 42.10 2.53
CA TRP A 362 -18.24 41.27 3.67
C TRP A 362 -18.01 39.82 3.23
N PRO A 363 -17.03 39.11 3.81
CA PRO A 363 -16.86 37.69 3.54
C PRO A 363 -18.06 36.90 4.08
N PRO A 364 -18.44 35.77 3.45
CA PRO A 364 -19.48 34.91 4.00
C PRO A 364 -19.04 34.35 5.37
N PRO A 365 -20.00 34.07 6.28
CA PRO A 365 -19.68 33.45 7.56
C PRO A 365 -19.07 32.06 7.36
N ARG A 366 -18.03 31.74 8.13
CA ARG A 366 -17.38 30.42 8.15
C ARG A 366 -18.39 29.32 8.49
N PRO A 367 -18.29 28.12 7.88
CA PRO A 367 -19.01 26.95 8.39
C PRO A 367 -18.50 26.57 9.79
N PRO A 368 -19.35 25.96 10.64
CA PRO A 368 -18.93 25.52 11.97
C PRO A 368 -17.83 24.44 11.86
N ALA A 369 -16.85 24.53 12.75
CA ALA A 369 -15.77 23.56 12.86
C ALA A 369 -16.34 22.17 13.16
N SER A 370 -15.94 21.16 12.38
CA SER A 370 -16.13 19.75 12.74
C SER A 370 -15.39 19.45 14.05
N PRO A 371 -15.97 18.64 14.95
CA PRO A 371 -15.38 18.35 16.24
C PRO A 371 -14.07 17.58 16.09
N THR A 372 -13.04 18.02 16.82
CA THR A 372 -11.80 17.29 17.06
C THR A 372 -12.10 15.90 17.66
N PRO A 373 -11.39 14.83 17.26
CA PRO A 373 -11.56 13.53 17.86
C PRO A 373 -10.92 13.51 19.25
N SER A 374 -11.73 13.20 20.27
CA SER A 374 -11.23 12.82 21.60
C SER A 374 -10.52 11.46 21.55
N PRO A 375 -9.52 11.24 22.43
CA PRO A 375 -8.64 10.08 22.37
C PRO A 375 -9.38 8.77 22.71
N ALA A 376 -9.09 7.74 21.92
CA ALA A 376 -9.60 6.39 22.12
C ALA A 376 -9.15 5.83 23.49
N VAL A 377 -10.13 5.46 24.30
CA VAL A 377 -9.98 4.55 25.44
C VAL A 377 -9.96 3.11 24.88
N PRO A 378 -9.02 2.24 25.30
CA PRO A 378 -8.93 0.88 24.76
C PRO A 378 -10.10 0.02 25.24
N SER A 379 -10.91 -0.44 24.29
CA SER A 379 -11.93 -1.47 24.48
C SER A 379 -11.27 -2.83 24.72
N ARG A 380 -11.46 -3.36 25.93
CA ARG A 380 -11.39 -4.80 26.19
C ARG A 380 -12.48 -5.49 25.37
N SER A 381 -12.09 -6.38 24.46
CA SER A 381 -13.00 -7.34 23.85
C SER A 381 -12.47 -8.74 24.05
N SER A 382 -13.04 -9.40 25.05
CA SER A 382 -13.05 -10.84 25.22
C SER A 382 -13.56 -11.49 23.94
N SER A 383 -12.74 -12.34 23.31
CA SER A 383 -13.19 -13.27 22.28
C SER A 383 -13.01 -14.68 22.81
N THR A 384 -14.12 -15.23 23.26
CA THR A 384 -14.33 -16.63 23.61
C THR A 384 -14.14 -17.46 22.34
N VAL A 385 -13.10 -18.29 22.31
CA VAL A 385 -12.90 -19.29 21.26
C VAL A 385 -13.98 -20.35 21.41
N ARG A 386 -14.75 -20.55 20.34
CA ARG A 386 -15.67 -21.68 20.17
C ARG A 386 -14.84 -22.93 19.86
N GLU A 387 -14.93 -23.94 20.72
CA GLU A 387 -14.47 -25.30 20.43
C GLU A 387 -15.20 -25.89 19.21
N PRO A 388 -14.53 -26.70 18.38
CA PRO A 388 -15.21 -27.61 17.47
C PRO A 388 -15.59 -28.92 18.20
N PRO A 389 -16.78 -29.49 17.96
CA PRO A 389 -17.17 -30.75 18.57
C PRO A 389 -16.48 -31.95 17.90
N GLU A 390 -16.10 -32.90 18.75
CA GLU A 390 -15.62 -34.22 18.41
C GLU A 390 -16.62 -35.03 17.58
N GLY A 391 -16.08 -35.72 16.57
CA GLY A 391 -16.31 -37.13 16.26
C GLY A 391 -17.73 -37.71 16.30
N ARG A 392 -18.27 -38.01 15.11
CA ARG A 392 -19.02 -39.27 14.88
C ARG A 392 -18.55 -39.94 13.61
N GLY A 393 -18.14 -41.20 13.75
CA GLY A 393 -17.59 -42.02 12.70
C GLY A 393 -18.60 -42.45 11.65
N SER A 394 -18.09 -42.88 10.50
CA SER A 394 -18.82 -43.66 9.50
C SER A 394 -17.84 -44.40 8.59
N ARG A 395 -17.63 -45.67 8.92
CA ARG A 395 -17.69 -46.83 8.00
C ARG A 395 -17.16 -46.67 6.57
N SER A 396 -16.11 -47.43 6.30
CA SER A 396 -15.74 -47.95 4.97
C SER A 396 -16.90 -48.66 4.28
N PRO A 397 -16.85 -48.73 2.94
CA PRO A 397 -16.95 -50.03 2.29
C PRO A 397 -15.85 -50.27 1.25
N ASN A 398 -15.47 -51.55 1.18
CA ASN A 398 -14.77 -52.26 0.10
C ASN A 398 -14.71 -51.56 -1.27
N ARG A 399 -13.50 -51.49 -1.83
CA ARG A 399 -13.11 -52.28 -3.00
C ARG A 399 -11.61 -52.35 -3.18
#